data_AF-A0A5Q0M4U8-F1
#
_entry.id   AF-A0A5Q0M4U8-F1
#
_cell.length_a   1.000
_cell.length_b   1.000
_cell.length_c   1.000
_cell.angle_alpha   90.00
_cell.angle_beta   90.00
_cell.angle_gamma   90.00
#
_symmetry.space_group_name_H-M   'P 1'
#
loop_
_entity.id
_entity.type
_entity.pdbx_description
1 polymer ?
#
loop_
_entity_poly.entity_id
_entity_poly.type
_entity_poly.pdbx_seq_one_letter_code
_entity_poly.pdbx_strand_id
1 'polypeptide(L)'
;MAQTYAQVQKEIARLQAQAEKLREQEIGEVVGKIKVAIAEYGITAEQLGFKKTGAAKASVKVAAKKGKKKAAVVMYADGQGNEWVGRGPRPKWLKDLTGKDGDISAYRV
;
A
#
# COMPACT_ATOMS: atom_id res chain seq x y z
N MET A 1 18.78 40.36 -41.36
CA MET A 1 18.74 40.74 -39.94
C MET A 1 19.11 39.52 -39.12
N ALA A 2 20.06 39.63 -38.21
CA ALA A 2 20.43 38.54 -37.30
C ALA A 2 19.35 38.39 -36.22
N GLN A 3 19.04 37.16 -35.82
CA GLN A 3 18.11 36.90 -34.72
C GLN A 3 18.68 37.51 -33.43
N THR A 4 17.84 38.22 -32.67
CA THR A 4 18.28 38.80 -31.40
C THR A 4 18.36 37.70 -30.34
N TYR A 5 19.23 37.88 -29.36
CA TYR A 5 19.39 36.94 -28.25
C TYR A 5 18.05 36.58 -27.57
N ALA A 6 17.15 37.55 -27.39
CA ALA A 6 15.82 37.33 -26.82
C ALA A 6 14.91 36.45 -27.70
N GLN A 7 15.04 36.53 -29.03
CA GLN A 7 14.30 35.66 -29.95
C GLN A 7 14.82 34.22 -29.88
N VAL A 8 16.14 34.04 -29.86
CA VAL A 8 16.77 32.72 -29.71
C VAL A 8 16.37 32.06 -28.39
N GLN A 9 16.35 32.82 -27.29
CA GLN A 9 15.92 32.30 -25.98
C GLN A 9 14.45 31.83 -25.96
N LYS A 10 13.55 32.58 -26.60
CA LYS A 10 12.14 32.15 -26.74
C LYS A 10 12.00 30.87 -27.56
N GLU A 11 12.76 30.75 -28.64
CA GLU A 11 12.78 29.56 -29.49
C GLU A 11 13.27 28.33 -28.70
N ILE A 12 14.35 28.48 -27.92
CA ILE A 12 14.87 27.41 -27.04
C ILE A 12 13.80 26.93 -26.07
N ALA A 13 13.15 27.85 -25.35
CA ALA A 13 12.11 27.48 -24.38
C ALA A 13 10.95 26.72 -25.05
N ARG A 14 10.55 27.16 -26.26
CA ARG A 14 9.51 26.50 -27.04
C ARG A 14 9.93 25.10 -27.52
N LEU A 15 11.20 24.94 -27.91
CA LEU A 15 11.75 23.66 -28.36
C LEU A 15 11.91 22.68 -27.18
N GLN A 16 12.30 23.17 -26.01
CA GLN A 16 12.38 22.38 -24.78
C GLN A 16 11.01 21.83 -24.38
N ALA A 17 9.98 22.68 -24.35
CA ALA A 17 8.61 22.24 -24.05
C ALA A 17 8.10 21.18 -25.05
N GLN A 18 8.45 21.31 -26.34
CA GLN A 18 8.11 20.31 -27.35
C GLN A 18 8.87 19.00 -27.13
N ALA A 19 10.16 19.07 -26.78
CA ALA A 19 10.98 17.88 -26.50
C ALA A 19 10.48 17.11 -25.28
N GLU A 20 10.07 17.81 -24.21
CA GLU A 20 9.48 17.18 -23.03
C GLU A 20 8.17 16.48 -23.36
N LYS A 21 7.28 17.14 -24.10
CA LYS A 21 6.01 16.54 -24.53
C LYS A 21 6.22 15.28 -25.38
N LEU A 22 7.19 15.32 -26.31
CA LEU A 22 7.51 14.15 -27.14
C LEU A 22 8.07 13.01 -26.28
N ARG A 23 8.98 13.33 -25.33
CA ARG A 23 9.51 12.36 -24.38
C ARG A 23 8.40 11.69 -23.57
N GLU A 24 7.42 12.43 -23.07
CA GLU A 24 6.30 11.86 -22.31
C GLU A 24 5.47 10.87 -23.15
N GLN A 25 5.25 11.18 -24.43
CA GLN A 25 4.55 10.30 -25.36
C GLN A 25 5.34 9.03 -25.64
N GLU A 26 6.64 9.15 -25.94
CA GLU A 26 7.52 8.01 -26.18
C GLU A 26 7.65 7.12 -24.94
N ILE A 27 7.79 7.70 -23.74
CA ILE A 27 7.82 6.96 -22.48
C ILE A 27 6.52 6.20 -22.29
N GLY A 28 5.36 6.83 -22.53
CA GLY A 28 4.05 6.17 -22.40
C GLY A 28 3.93 4.94 -23.31
N GLU A 29 4.35 5.07 -24.57
CA GLU A 29 4.32 3.98 -25.53
C GLU A 29 5.29 2.84 -25.14
N VAL A 30 6.51 3.18 -24.75
CA VAL A 30 7.52 2.20 -24.33
C VAL A 30 7.10 1.48 -23.05
N VAL A 31 6.54 2.19 -22.07
CA VAL A 31 5.98 1.59 -20.85
C VAL A 31 4.84 0.64 -21.19
N GLY A 32 3.98 0.99 -22.15
CA GLY A 32 2.92 0.11 -22.65
C GLY A 32 3.49 -1.20 -23.21
N LYS A 33 4.48 -1.11 -24.10
CA LYS A 33 5.17 -2.27 -24.69
C LYS A 33 5.84 -3.14 -23.62
N ILE A 34 6.51 -2.54 -22.62
CA ILE A 34 7.14 -3.26 -21.51
C ILE A 34 6.09 -3.96 -20.65
N LYS A 35 4.94 -3.33 -20.36
CA LYS A 35 3.85 -3.95 -19.60
C LYS A 35 3.29 -5.19 -20.29
N VAL A 36 3.12 -5.15 -21.61
CA VAL A 36 2.71 -6.33 -22.40
C VAL A 36 3.76 -7.42 -22.32
N ALA A 37 5.05 -7.08 -22.49
CA ALA A 37 6.14 -8.05 -22.38
C ALA A 37 6.23 -8.67 -20.97
N ILE A 38 5.98 -7.89 -19.91
CA ILE A 38 5.90 -8.40 -18.53
C ILE A 38 4.73 -9.39 -18.38
N ALA A 39 3.57 -9.10 -18.97
CA ALA A 39 2.39 -9.94 -18.86
C ALA A 39 2.54 -11.26 -19.65
N GLU A 40 3.09 -11.20 -20.87
CA GLU A 40 3.24 -12.35 -21.76
C GLU A 40 4.35 -13.30 -21.29
N TYR A 41 5.51 -12.76 -20.93
CA TYR A 41 6.70 -13.54 -20.61
C TYR A 41 6.99 -13.67 -19.11
N GLY A 42 6.15 -13.07 -18.26
CA GLY A 42 6.35 -13.08 -16.81
C GLY A 42 7.62 -12.36 -16.36
N ILE A 43 8.10 -11.37 -17.13
CA ILE A 43 9.36 -10.67 -16.85
C ILE A 43 9.27 -9.98 -15.49
N THR A 44 10.20 -10.33 -14.60
CA THR A 44 10.25 -9.74 -13.26
C THR A 44 11.12 -8.50 -13.21
N ALA A 45 10.85 -7.59 -12.27
CA ALA A 45 11.68 -6.40 -12.04
C ALA A 45 13.17 -6.74 -11.80
N GLU A 46 13.45 -7.94 -11.27
CA GLU A 46 14.80 -8.43 -11.03
C GLU A 46 15.54 -8.76 -12.35
N GLN A 47 14.83 -9.27 -13.37
CA GLN A 47 15.39 -9.48 -14.71
C GLN A 47 15.60 -8.17 -15.49
N LEU A 48 14.82 -7.14 -15.19
CA LEU A 48 15.02 -5.78 -15.72
C LEU A 48 16.14 -5.02 -14.99
N GLY A 49 16.85 -5.66 -14.05
CA GLY A 49 17.95 -5.06 -13.32
C GLY A 49 17.53 -4.05 -12.25
N PHE A 50 16.23 -3.92 -11.96
CA PHE A 50 15.75 -3.12 -10.84
C PHE A 50 16.10 -3.85 -9.53
N LYS A 51 17.29 -3.60 -8.99
CA LYS A 51 17.61 -3.96 -7.60
C LYS A 51 16.58 -3.27 -6.71
N LYS A 52 15.78 -4.05 -5.98
CA LYS A 52 14.88 -3.56 -4.93
C LYS A 52 15.73 -2.89 -3.84
N THR A 53 16.07 -1.61 -4.00
CA THR A 53 16.52 -0.76 -2.91
C THR A 53 15.31 -0.47 -2.02
N GLY A 54 15.07 -1.38 -1.08
CA GLY A 54 14.20 -1.12 0.06
C GLY A 54 12.71 -0.99 -0.25
N ALA A 55 12.07 -2.06 -0.73
CA ALA A 55 10.65 -2.26 -0.46
C ALA A 55 10.39 -3.76 -0.27
N ALA A 56 9.73 -4.05 0.84
CA ALA A 56 9.42 -5.35 1.39
C ALA A 56 9.03 -6.40 0.34
N LYS A 57 9.38 -7.67 0.62
CA LYS A 57 8.95 -8.87 -0.09
C LYS A 57 7.54 -8.73 -0.68
N ALA A 58 7.45 -8.32 -1.94
CA ALA A 58 6.36 -8.69 -2.82
C ALA A 58 6.68 -10.10 -3.31
N SER A 59 6.57 -11.06 -2.40
CA SER A 59 6.37 -12.44 -2.79
C SER A 59 5.11 -12.47 -3.64
N VAL A 60 5.24 -13.08 -4.82
CA VAL A 60 4.15 -13.50 -5.69
C VAL A 60 3.11 -14.18 -4.82
N LYS A 61 2.08 -13.44 -4.40
CA LYS A 61 0.85 -14.02 -3.88
C LYS A 61 0.00 -14.32 -5.09
N VAL A 62 0.22 -15.52 -5.64
CA VAL A 62 -0.88 -16.34 -6.13
C VAL A 62 -2.06 -16.10 -5.20
N ALA A 63 -3.23 -15.82 -5.77
CA ALA A 63 -4.47 -15.53 -5.07
C ALA A 63 -4.86 -16.66 -4.10
N ALA A 64 -4.17 -16.76 -2.98
CA ALA A 64 -4.59 -17.52 -1.83
C ALA A 64 -5.73 -16.70 -1.23
N LYS A 65 -6.95 -17.16 -1.52
CA LYS A 65 -8.21 -16.79 -0.86
C LYS A 65 -7.92 -16.08 0.45
N LYS A 66 -8.28 -14.80 0.50
CA LYS A 66 -8.33 -13.99 1.72
C LYS A 66 -9.02 -14.83 2.78
N GLY A 67 -8.21 -15.52 3.59
CA GLY A 67 -8.69 -16.25 4.75
C GLY A 67 -9.44 -15.23 5.56
N LYS A 68 -10.76 -15.40 5.61
CA LYS A 68 -11.66 -14.58 6.42
C LYS A 68 -11.02 -14.59 7.81
N LYS A 69 -10.38 -13.49 8.22
CA LYS A 69 -9.89 -13.36 9.59
C LYS A 69 -11.13 -13.67 10.43
N LYS A 70 -11.14 -14.81 11.14
CA LYS A 70 -12.24 -15.13 12.04
C LYS A 70 -12.39 -13.88 12.91
N ALA A 71 -13.57 -13.26 12.89
CA ALA A 71 -13.87 -12.17 13.80
C ALA A 71 -13.49 -12.68 15.19
N ALA A 72 -12.66 -11.94 15.91
CA ALA A 72 -12.26 -12.34 17.25
C ALA A 72 -13.55 -12.44 18.07
N VAL A 73 -13.86 -13.65 18.55
CA VAL A 73 -15.06 -13.88 19.35
C VAL A 73 -14.89 -13.08 20.64
N VAL A 74 -15.81 -12.15 20.89
CA VAL A 74 -15.88 -11.42 22.15
C VAL A 74 -16.11 -12.45 23.24
N MET A 75 -15.20 -12.54 24.21
CA MET A 75 -15.30 -13.50 25.30
C MET A 75 -15.97 -12.89 26.52
N TYR A 76 -15.84 -11.58 26.73
CA TYR A 76 -16.43 -10.87 27.85
C TYR A 76 -17.05 -9.55 27.37
N ALA A 77 -18.26 -9.23 27.82
CA ALA A 77 -18.94 -7.97 27.53
C ALA A 77 -19.66 -7.43 28.77
N ASP A 78 -19.58 -6.12 28.97
CA ASP A 78 -20.12 -5.43 30.15
C ASP A 78 -21.50 -4.79 29.92
N GLY A 79 -22.09 -4.97 28.72
CA GLY A 79 -23.36 -4.34 28.33
C GLY A 79 -23.29 -2.82 28.13
N GLN A 80 -22.27 -2.14 28.68
CA GLN A 80 -22.00 -0.71 28.51
C GLN A 80 -21.19 -0.39 27.23
N GLY A 81 -21.09 -1.34 26.29
CA GLY A 81 -20.28 -1.23 25.07
C GLY A 81 -18.80 -1.59 25.25
N ASN A 82 -18.41 -2.08 26.43
CA ASN A 82 -17.08 -2.59 26.68
C ASN A 82 -17.02 -4.10 26.39
N GLU A 83 -16.11 -4.50 25.50
CA GLU A 83 -15.97 -5.88 25.04
C GLU A 83 -14.50 -6.31 25.05
N TRP A 84 -14.22 -7.55 25.44
CA TRP A 84 -12.86 -8.10 25.44
C TRP A 84 -12.82 -9.51 24.87
N VAL A 85 -11.98 -9.69 23.85
CA VAL A 85 -11.84 -10.93 23.07
C VAL A 85 -10.87 -11.95 23.69
N GLY A 86 -10.45 -11.75 24.95
CA GLY A 86 -9.48 -12.62 25.62
C GLY A 86 -8.04 -12.52 25.11
N ARG A 87 -7.77 -11.63 24.14
CA ARG A 87 -6.46 -11.44 23.51
C ARG A 87 -5.82 -10.14 23.94
N GLY A 88 -4.53 -10.18 24.32
CA GLY A 88 -3.78 -9.01 24.78
C GLY A 88 -4.04 -8.66 26.25
N PRO A 89 -3.56 -7.51 26.73
CA PRO A 89 -3.70 -7.11 28.12
C PRO A 89 -5.18 -6.89 28.49
N ARG A 90 -5.60 -7.36 29.67
CA ARG A 90 -6.96 -7.16 30.19
C ARG A 90 -7.26 -5.66 30.34
N PRO A 91 -8.41 -5.17 29.86
CA PRO A 91 -8.83 -3.78 30.03
C PRO A 91 -9.13 -3.45 31.50
N LYS A 92 -9.14 -2.16 31.83
CA LYS A 92 -9.25 -1.68 33.22
C LYS A 92 -10.57 -2.09 33.89
N TRP A 93 -11.68 -2.06 33.16
CA TRP A 93 -13.00 -2.47 33.67
C TRP A 93 -13.01 -3.94 34.12
N LEU A 94 -12.46 -4.86 33.32
CA LEU A 94 -12.39 -6.27 33.66
C LEU A 94 -11.45 -6.54 34.85
N LYS A 95 -10.39 -5.74 35.00
CA LYS A 95 -9.49 -5.79 36.16
C LYS A 95 -10.16 -5.28 37.43
N ASP A 96 -10.95 -4.22 37.34
CA ASP A 96 -11.72 -3.67 38.47
C ASP A 96 -12.74 -4.70 38.98
N LEU A 97 -13.45 -5.37 38.06
CA LEU A 97 -14.39 -6.45 38.38
C LEU A 97 -13.71 -7.63 39.10
N THR A 98 -12.52 -8.05 38.63
CA THR A 98 -11.76 -9.13 39.29
C THR A 98 -11.33 -8.72 40.71
N GLY A 99 -11.01 -7.44 40.92
CA GLY A 99 -10.59 -6.92 42.23
C GLY A 99 -11.73 -6.70 43.21
N LYS A 100 -12.97 -6.54 42.73
CA LYS A 100 -14.13 -6.24 43.59
C LYS A 100 -14.83 -7.49 44.12
N ASP A 101 -14.93 -8.58 43.36
CA ASP A 101 -15.59 -9.82 43.82
C ASP A 101 -15.25 -11.05 42.95
N GLY A 102 -14.00 -11.17 42.50
CA GLY A 102 -13.36 -12.41 42.02
C GLY A 102 -13.95 -13.14 40.79
N ASP A 103 -15.18 -12.86 40.37
CA ASP A 103 -15.89 -13.61 39.34
C ASP A 103 -16.24 -12.70 38.16
N ILE A 104 -15.46 -12.85 37.09
CA ILE A 104 -15.75 -12.25 35.78
C ILE A 104 -16.59 -13.20 34.90
N SER A 105 -17.01 -14.36 35.43
CA SER A 105 -17.74 -15.39 34.69
C SER A 105 -19.14 -14.91 34.33
N ALA A 106 -19.75 -14.04 35.15
CA ALA A 106 -21.03 -13.38 34.87
C ALA A 106 -21.00 -12.49 33.61
N TYR A 107 -19.82 -12.00 33.20
CA TYR A 107 -19.65 -11.09 32.06
C TYR A 107 -19.19 -11.82 30.80
N ARG A 108 -19.07 -13.14 30.85
CA ARG A 108 -18.66 -13.95 29.70
C ARG A 108 -19.80 -14.05 28.69
N VAL A 109 -19.49 -13.80 27.42
CA VAL A 109 -20.43 -13.99 26.28
C VAL A 109 -20.30 -15.39 25.72
#